data_AF-A0A520Z6J0-F1
#
_entry.id   AF-A0A520Z6J0-F1
#
_cell.length_a   1.000
_cell.length_b   1.000
_cell.length_c   1.000
_cell.angle_alpha   90.00
_cell.angle_beta   90.00
_cell.angle_gamma   90.00
#
_symmetry.space_group_name_H-M   'P 1'
#
loop_
_entity.id
_entity.type
_entity.pdbx_description
1 polymer ?
#
loop_
_entity_poly.entity_id
_entity_poly.type
_entity_poly.pdbx_seq_one_letter_code
_entity_poly.pdbx_strand_id
1 'polypeptide(L)'
;MTKSIKNQLVLLFLIACLLSCNSNAYKEEQKSCVDSVIRMDDSLGSIRNNASKTISLSETIKDYIESLNELEFNACPEKFHIAFKEHIEAWEEMIRTTDNHPEVRGEMHDLFDKIELSPDSIVFKRKLKRIWDTWAPIEEFIQLKP
;
A
#
# COMPACT_ATOMS: atom_id res chain seq x y z
N MET A 1 -60.17 -4.56 8.25
CA MET A 1 -59.17 -3.86 7.41
C MET A 1 -57.76 -3.84 8.04
N THR A 2 -57.38 -4.85 8.83
CA THR A 2 -56.16 -4.84 9.69
C THR A 2 -55.12 -5.91 9.36
N LYS A 3 -55.42 -6.88 8.47
CA LYS A 3 -54.48 -7.93 8.05
C LYS A 3 -53.37 -7.43 7.08
N SER A 4 -53.62 -6.36 6.34
CA SER A 4 -52.69 -5.83 5.32
C SER A 4 -51.44 -5.18 5.92
N ILE A 5 -51.59 -4.50 7.07
CA ILE A 5 -50.51 -3.74 7.72
C ILE A 5 -49.48 -4.67 8.38
N LYS A 6 -49.92 -5.81 8.95
CA LYS A 6 -49.02 -6.79 9.58
C LYS A 6 -48.08 -7.47 8.58
N ASN A 7 -48.54 -7.74 7.36
CA ASN A 7 -47.69 -8.34 6.32
C ASN A 7 -46.67 -7.34 5.74
N GLN A 8 -46.99 -6.05 5.68
CA GLN A 8 -46.03 -5.01 5.25
C GLN A 8 -44.92 -4.77 6.28
N LEU A 9 -45.23 -4.80 7.57
CA LEU A 9 -44.24 -4.63 8.64
C LEU A 9 -43.21 -5.78 8.70
N VAL A 10 -43.64 -7.03 8.44
CA VAL A 10 -42.74 -8.19 8.38
C VAL A 10 -41.80 -8.10 7.18
N LEU A 11 -42.31 -7.64 6.03
CA LEU A 11 -41.50 -7.46 4.82
C LEU A 11 -40.45 -6.35 4.98
N LEU A 12 -40.80 -5.23 5.64
CA LEU A 12 -39.87 -4.15 5.96
C LEU A 12 -38.78 -4.58 6.95
N PHE A 13 -39.11 -5.43 7.94
CA PHE A 13 -38.12 -5.98 8.87
C PHE A 13 -37.14 -6.94 8.19
N LEU A 14 -37.62 -7.78 7.25
CA LEU A 14 -36.76 -8.69 6.49
C LEU A 14 -35.78 -7.95 5.57
N ILE A 15 -36.22 -6.87 4.91
CA ILE A 15 -35.35 -6.04 4.07
C ILE A 15 -34.27 -5.34 4.91
N ALA A 16 -34.62 -4.85 6.10
CA ALA A 16 -33.65 -4.23 7.01
C ALA A 16 -32.57 -5.22 7.48
N CYS A 17 -32.95 -6.46 7.84
CA CYS A 17 -31.98 -7.49 8.24
C CYS A 17 -31.04 -7.91 7.10
N LEU A 18 -31.52 -7.99 5.86
CA LEU A 18 -30.70 -8.31 4.69
C LEU A 18 -29.70 -7.19 4.38
N LEU A 19 -30.11 -5.93 4.52
CA LEU A 19 -29.22 -4.77 4.32
C LEU A 19 -28.13 -4.69 5.41
N SER A 20 -28.46 -4.98 6.67
CA SER A 20 -27.48 -4.93 7.76
C SER A 20 -26.42 -6.03 7.65
N CYS A 21 -26.79 -7.27 7.27
CA CYS A 21 -25.79 -8.34 7.11
C CYS A 21 -24.80 -8.07 5.97
N ASN A 22 -25.27 -7.49 4.85
CA ASN A 22 -24.42 -7.25 3.68
C ASN A 22 -23.31 -6.21 3.96
N SER A 23 -23.59 -5.21 4.79
CA SER A 23 -22.62 -4.16 5.13
C SER A 23 -21.46 -4.62 6.03
N ASN A 24 -21.68 -5.64 6.87
CA ASN A 24 -20.64 -6.18 7.74
C ASN A 24 -19.68 -7.08 6.95
N ALA A 25 -20.21 -7.96 6.10
CA ALA A 25 -19.40 -8.83 5.26
C ALA A 25 -18.47 -8.01 4.33
N TYR A 26 -19.01 -6.96 3.70
CA TYR A 26 -18.24 -6.06 2.85
C TYR A 26 -17.08 -5.38 3.61
N LYS A 27 -17.31 -4.89 4.82
CA LYS A 27 -16.26 -4.26 5.64
C LYS A 27 -15.17 -5.25 6.06
N GLU A 28 -15.55 -6.49 6.36
CA GLU A 28 -14.61 -7.54 6.73
C GLU A 28 -13.73 -7.94 5.53
N GLU A 29 -14.32 -8.04 4.34
CA GLU A 29 -13.60 -8.27 3.09
C GLU A 29 -12.60 -7.14 2.77
N GLN A 30 -13.03 -5.88 2.93
CA GLN A 30 -12.15 -4.71 2.78
C GLN A 30 -10.97 -4.73 3.73
N LYS A 31 -11.21 -5.04 5.02
CA LYS A 31 -10.15 -5.16 6.01
C LYS A 31 -9.18 -6.29 5.64
N SER A 32 -9.70 -7.44 5.24
CA SER A 32 -8.87 -8.57 4.82
C SER A 32 -8.01 -8.23 3.60
N CYS A 33 -8.54 -7.44 2.66
CA CYS A 33 -7.76 -6.97 1.51
C CYS A 33 -6.60 -6.07 1.94
N VAL A 34 -6.88 -5.04 2.75
CA VAL A 34 -5.86 -4.12 3.29
C VAL A 34 -4.78 -4.90 4.05
N ASP A 35 -5.17 -5.75 4.99
CA ASP A 35 -4.22 -6.56 5.78
C ASP A 35 -3.33 -7.43 4.89
N SER A 36 -3.89 -8.00 3.82
CA SER A 36 -3.13 -8.82 2.87
C SER A 36 -2.12 -7.99 2.09
N VAL A 37 -2.52 -6.84 1.56
CA VAL A 37 -1.63 -5.93 0.81
C VAL A 37 -0.48 -5.45 1.71
N ILE A 38 -0.77 -5.00 2.93
CA ILE A 38 0.25 -4.53 3.87
C ILE A 38 1.24 -5.64 4.25
N ARG A 39 0.75 -6.86 4.52
CA ARG A 39 1.63 -7.99 4.81
C ARG A 39 2.54 -8.34 3.63
N MET A 40 2.02 -8.25 2.40
CA MET A 40 2.83 -8.49 1.20
C MET A 40 3.88 -7.39 1.02
N ASP A 41 3.50 -6.12 1.20
CA ASP A 41 4.41 -4.99 1.17
C ASP A 41 5.55 -5.13 2.19
N ASP A 42 5.24 -5.47 3.45
CA ASP A 42 6.23 -5.70 4.51
C ASP A 42 7.24 -6.80 4.10
N SER A 43 6.73 -7.91 3.54
CA SER A 43 7.55 -9.02 3.06
C SER A 43 8.46 -8.61 1.91
N LEU A 44 7.91 -7.89 0.92
CA LEU A 44 8.64 -7.40 -0.24
C LEU A 44 9.69 -6.33 0.15
N GLY A 45 9.35 -5.45 1.09
CA GLY A 45 10.26 -4.45 1.65
C GLY A 45 11.45 -5.09 2.36
N SER A 46 11.24 -6.20 3.08
CA SER A 46 12.33 -6.97 3.71
C SER A 46 13.29 -7.58 2.68
N ILE A 47 12.75 -8.13 1.58
CA ILE A 47 13.54 -8.65 0.45
C ILE A 47 14.36 -7.51 -0.18
N ARG A 48 13.67 -6.41 -0.53
CA ARG A 48 14.26 -5.21 -1.13
C ARG A 48 15.43 -4.66 -0.30
N ASN A 49 15.28 -4.60 1.03
CA ASN A 49 16.33 -4.07 1.91
C ASN A 49 17.65 -4.85 1.85
N ASN A 50 17.60 -6.12 1.43
CA ASN A 50 18.76 -7.00 1.33
C ASN A 50 19.24 -7.24 -0.11
N ALA A 51 18.37 -7.13 -1.11
CA ALA A 51 18.70 -7.44 -2.51
C ALA A 51 19.82 -6.54 -3.06
N SER A 52 19.92 -5.29 -2.58
CA SER A 52 20.98 -4.35 -2.99
C SER A 52 22.40 -4.75 -2.53
N LYS A 53 22.53 -5.84 -1.77
CA LYS A 53 23.82 -6.50 -1.50
C LYS A 53 24.40 -7.16 -2.76
N THR A 54 23.55 -7.62 -3.67
CA THR A 54 23.94 -8.41 -4.84
C THR A 54 23.67 -7.71 -6.17
N ILE A 55 22.57 -6.95 -6.26
CA ILE A 55 22.20 -6.17 -7.47
C ILE A 55 22.23 -4.66 -7.17
N SER A 56 22.07 -3.81 -8.18
CA SER A 56 22.07 -2.36 -7.95
C SER A 56 20.85 -1.93 -7.13
N LEU A 57 20.94 -0.77 -6.47
CA LEU A 57 19.82 -0.19 -5.75
C LEU A 57 18.63 0.11 -6.66
N SER A 58 18.89 0.59 -7.88
CA SER A 58 17.84 0.90 -8.85
C SER A 58 17.16 -0.34 -9.41
N GLU A 59 17.90 -1.43 -9.63
CA GLU A 59 17.36 -2.73 -10.03
C GLU A 59 16.53 -3.33 -8.89
N THR A 60 17.04 -3.27 -7.66
CA THR A 60 16.29 -3.67 -6.45
C THR A 60 14.96 -2.94 -6.31
N ILE A 61 14.92 -1.62 -6.60
CA ILE A 61 13.69 -0.83 -6.56
C ILE A 61 12.73 -1.23 -7.69
N LYS A 62 13.25 -1.49 -8.91
CA LYS A 62 12.43 -1.97 -10.04
C LYS A 62 11.74 -3.29 -9.72
N ASP A 63 12.48 -4.27 -9.20
CA ASP A 63 11.93 -5.59 -8.84
C ASP A 63 10.84 -5.47 -7.76
N TYR A 64 11.05 -4.57 -6.80
CA TYR A 64 10.05 -4.27 -5.77
C TYR A 64 8.78 -3.67 -6.37
N ILE A 65 8.89 -2.69 -7.26
CA ILE A 65 7.75 -2.06 -7.95
C ILE A 65 6.98 -3.05 -8.82
N GLU A 66 7.70 -3.91 -9.55
CA GLU A 66 7.08 -4.97 -10.35
C GLU A 66 6.24 -5.88 -9.46
N SER A 67 6.81 -6.34 -8.33
CA SER A 67 6.10 -7.16 -7.35
C SER A 67 4.89 -6.44 -6.72
N LEU A 68 5.00 -5.14 -6.43
CA LEU A 68 3.88 -4.35 -5.90
C LEU A 68 2.76 -4.17 -6.94
N ASN A 69 3.09 -4.07 -8.22
CA ASN A 69 2.10 -3.93 -9.29
C ASN A 69 1.33 -5.21 -9.57
N GLU A 70 1.83 -6.37 -9.14
CA GLU A 70 1.14 -7.66 -9.21
C GLU A 70 0.15 -7.89 -8.06
N LEU A 71 0.12 -7.01 -7.05
CA LEU A 71 -0.82 -7.15 -5.92
C LEU A 71 -2.28 -6.94 -6.36
N GLU A 72 -3.18 -7.73 -5.77
CA GLU A 72 -4.61 -7.66 -6.03
C GLU A 72 -5.31 -6.67 -5.08
N PHE A 73 -6.09 -5.72 -5.64
CA PHE A 73 -6.81 -4.68 -4.90
C PHE A 73 -8.34 -4.81 -4.97
N ASN A 74 -8.88 -5.89 -5.56
CA ASN A 74 -10.29 -5.99 -5.96
C ASN A 74 -11.29 -5.77 -4.82
N ALA A 75 -10.94 -6.15 -3.59
CA ALA A 75 -11.77 -5.98 -2.41
C ALA A 75 -11.35 -4.79 -1.53
N CYS A 76 -10.32 -4.04 -1.90
CA CYS A 76 -9.79 -2.96 -1.08
C CYS A 76 -10.65 -1.69 -1.23
N PRO A 77 -10.71 -0.81 -0.21
CA PRO A 77 -11.31 0.50 -0.37
C PRO A 77 -10.65 1.29 -1.52
N GLU A 78 -11.45 1.94 -2.37
CA GLU A 78 -10.98 2.78 -3.49
C GLU A 78 -9.86 3.75 -3.06
N LYS A 79 -10.05 4.42 -1.92
CA LYS A 79 -9.08 5.37 -1.37
C LYS A 79 -7.75 4.73 -0.99
N PHE A 80 -7.78 3.49 -0.48
CA PHE A 80 -6.57 2.74 -0.18
C PHE A 80 -5.84 2.37 -1.46
N HIS A 81 -6.57 1.90 -2.48
CA HIS A 81 -5.99 1.58 -3.79
C HIS A 81 -5.29 2.81 -4.41
N ILE A 82 -5.94 3.97 -4.41
CA ILE A 82 -5.35 5.23 -4.90
C ILE A 82 -4.07 5.57 -4.12
N ALA A 83 -4.15 5.58 -2.78
CA ALA A 83 -2.99 5.91 -1.94
C ALA A 83 -1.82 4.95 -2.17
N PHE A 84 -2.09 3.64 -2.31
CA PHE A 84 -1.07 2.64 -2.56
C PHE A 84 -0.43 2.77 -3.96
N LYS A 85 -1.22 3.13 -4.98
CA LYS A 85 -0.68 3.43 -6.32
C LYS A 85 0.20 4.66 -6.31
N GLU A 86 -0.19 5.74 -5.62
CA GLU A 86 0.67 6.92 -5.44
C GLU A 86 1.99 6.58 -4.72
N HIS A 87 1.97 5.63 -3.78
CA HIS A 87 3.18 5.14 -3.12
C HIS A 87 4.11 4.38 -4.08
N ILE A 88 3.57 3.53 -4.94
CA ILE A 88 4.34 2.84 -6.00
C ILE A 88 5.00 3.86 -6.94
N GLU A 89 4.25 4.88 -7.39
CA GLU A 89 4.79 5.95 -8.25
C GLU A 89 5.92 6.74 -7.56
N ALA A 90 5.82 6.98 -6.25
CA ALA A 90 6.89 7.64 -5.50
C ALA A 90 8.18 6.81 -5.49
N TRP A 91 8.08 5.48 -5.42
CA TRP A 91 9.21 4.57 -5.59
C TRP A 91 9.78 4.57 -7.01
N GLU A 92 8.92 4.57 -8.03
CA GLU A 92 9.35 4.65 -9.44
C GLU A 92 10.21 5.88 -9.70
N GLU A 93 9.84 7.01 -9.11
CA GLU A 93 10.61 8.23 -9.22
C GLU A 93 12.02 8.15 -8.61
N MET A 94 12.23 7.28 -7.62
CA MET A 94 13.53 7.07 -6.97
C MET A 94 14.55 6.38 -7.89
N ILE A 95 14.08 5.59 -8.86
CA ILE A 95 14.92 4.81 -9.76
C ILE A 95 15.98 5.69 -10.44
N ARG A 96 15.57 6.82 -11.05
CA ARG A 96 16.51 7.67 -11.79
C ARG A 96 17.62 8.25 -10.91
N THR A 97 17.32 8.56 -9.66
CA THR A 97 18.33 9.09 -8.72
C THR A 97 19.27 7.99 -8.26
N THR A 98 18.77 6.78 -8.07
CA THR A 98 19.60 5.63 -7.65
C THR A 98 20.41 5.02 -8.81
N ASP A 99 19.96 5.18 -10.06
CA ASP A 99 20.71 4.81 -11.27
C ASP A 99 22.03 5.59 -11.43
N ASN A 100 22.16 6.77 -10.80
CA ASN A 100 23.42 7.53 -10.78
C ASN A 100 24.50 6.90 -9.89
N HIS A 101 24.16 5.85 -9.13
CA HIS A 101 25.05 5.16 -8.20
C HIS A 101 25.15 3.65 -8.50
N PRO A 102 25.47 3.25 -9.75
CA PRO A 102 25.35 1.86 -10.20
C PRO A 102 26.33 0.89 -9.53
N GLU A 103 27.40 1.38 -8.91
CA GLU A 103 28.43 0.61 -8.21
C GLU A 103 28.18 0.41 -6.71
N VAL A 104 27.25 1.16 -6.12
CA VAL A 104 26.99 1.13 -4.68
C VAL A 104 26.23 -0.15 -4.31
N ARG A 105 26.77 -0.92 -3.36
CA ARG A 105 26.20 -2.18 -2.84
C ARG A 105 26.18 -2.19 -1.31
N GLY A 106 25.23 -2.92 -0.73
CA GLY A 106 25.03 -3.04 0.71
C GLY A 106 23.55 -3.14 1.07
N GLU A 107 23.22 -3.02 2.36
CA GLU A 107 21.83 -2.90 2.78
C GLU A 107 21.26 -1.55 2.34
N MET A 108 19.98 -1.52 1.97
CA MET A 108 19.36 -0.32 1.39
C MET A 108 19.54 0.93 2.26
N HIS A 109 19.45 0.79 3.59
CA HIS A 109 19.64 1.92 4.52
C HIS A 109 21.07 2.48 4.46
N ASP A 110 22.10 1.62 4.41
CA ASP A 110 23.50 2.05 4.23
C ASP A 110 23.69 2.79 2.89
N LEU A 111 22.98 2.34 1.85
CA LEU A 111 23.06 3.00 0.54
C LEU A 111 22.38 4.35 0.55
N PHE A 112 21.26 4.48 1.26
CA PHE A 112 20.58 5.77 1.45
C PHE A 112 21.51 6.76 2.15
N ASP A 113 22.16 6.36 3.25
CA ASP A 113 23.13 7.20 3.96
C ASP A 113 24.28 7.67 3.04
N LYS A 114 24.79 6.78 2.18
CA LYS A 114 25.84 7.15 1.19
C LYS A 114 25.34 8.17 0.17
N ILE A 115 24.13 7.99 -0.37
CA ILE A 115 23.55 8.90 -1.38
C ILE A 115 23.24 10.26 -0.75
N GLU A 116 22.84 10.30 0.51
CA GLU A 116 22.63 11.55 1.24
C GLU A 116 23.90 12.40 1.42
N LEU A 117 25.08 11.79 1.31
CA LEU A 117 26.38 12.47 1.33
C LEU A 117 26.91 12.79 -0.08
N SER A 118 26.19 12.40 -1.12
CA SER A 118 26.59 12.59 -2.52
C SER A 118 26.09 13.93 -3.10
N PRO A 119 26.55 14.32 -4.31
CA PRO A 119 25.99 15.46 -5.03
C PRO A 119 24.48 15.36 -5.31
N ASP A 120 23.92 14.14 -5.35
CA ASP A 120 22.49 13.90 -5.62
C ASP A 120 21.61 14.02 -4.36
N SER A 121 22.20 14.30 -3.19
CA SER A 121 21.54 14.34 -1.88
C SER A 121 20.24 15.15 -1.82
N ILE A 122 20.20 16.35 -2.43
CA ILE A 122 19.01 17.22 -2.41
C ILE A 122 17.84 16.55 -3.14
N VAL A 123 18.11 15.98 -4.31
CA VAL A 123 17.09 15.31 -5.13
C VAL A 123 16.64 14.02 -4.46
N PHE A 124 17.59 13.26 -3.93
CA PHE A 124 17.34 12.03 -3.18
C PHE A 124 16.43 12.28 -1.98
N LYS A 125 16.78 13.24 -1.10
CA LYS A 125 15.99 13.57 0.10
C LYS A 125 14.56 13.99 -0.22
N ARG A 126 14.37 14.77 -1.29
CA ARG A 126 13.02 15.15 -1.74
C ARG A 126 12.18 13.94 -2.15
N LYS A 127 12.77 13.01 -2.90
CA LYS A 127 12.09 11.78 -3.34
C LYS A 127 11.83 10.83 -2.18
N LEU A 128 12.81 10.67 -1.28
CA LEU A 128 12.65 9.86 -0.08
C LEU A 128 11.54 10.42 0.82
N LYS A 129 11.49 11.75 1.00
CA LYS A 129 10.39 12.40 1.71
C LYS A 129 9.04 12.11 1.05
N ARG A 130 8.95 12.19 -0.28
CA ARG A 130 7.71 11.88 -1.00
C ARG A 130 7.23 10.44 -0.75
N ILE A 131 8.15 9.46 -0.75
CA ILE A 131 7.81 8.07 -0.41
C ILE A 131 7.17 8.02 0.98
N TRP A 132 7.77 8.68 1.98
CA TRP A 132 7.17 8.77 3.32
C TRP A 132 5.83 9.50 3.37
N ASP A 133 5.69 10.61 2.63
CA ASP A 133 4.45 11.38 2.58
C ASP A 133 3.30 10.57 1.99
N THR A 134 3.57 9.74 0.98
CA THR A 134 2.56 8.83 0.38
C THR A 134 2.17 7.66 1.29
N TRP A 135 2.94 7.37 2.33
CA TRP A 135 2.60 6.32 3.30
C TRP A 135 1.54 6.80 4.31
N ALA A 136 1.55 8.07 4.69
CA ALA A 136 0.59 8.64 5.66
C ALA A 136 -0.90 8.31 5.35
N PRO A 137 -1.42 8.50 4.11
CA PRO A 137 -2.81 8.12 3.81
C PRO A 137 -3.06 6.60 3.83
N ILE A 138 -2.03 5.76 3.66
CA ILE A 138 -2.14 4.30 3.78
C ILE A 138 -2.30 3.93 5.26
N GLU A 139 -1.57 4.59 6.16
CA GLU A 139 -1.64 4.34 7.61
C GLU A 139 -3.04 4.54 8.18
N GLU A 140 -3.86 5.43 7.61
CA GLU A 140 -5.26 5.64 8.02
C GLU A 140 -6.10 4.35 7.95
N PHE A 141 -5.74 3.41 7.06
CA PHE A 141 -6.39 2.11 6.91
C PHE A 141 -5.81 1.03 7.83
N ILE A 142 -4.58 1.22 8.32
CA ILE A 142 -3.87 0.30 9.21
C ILE A 142 -4.18 0.62 10.68
N GLN A 143 -4.27 1.90 11.02
CA GLN A 143 -4.48 2.40 12.39
C GLN A 143 -5.91 2.20 12.91
N LEU A 144 -6.80 1.56 12.14
CA LEU A 144 -8.00 0.93 12.65
C LEU A 144 -7.66 -0.38 13.40
N LYS A 145 -6.80 -0.27 14.43
CA LYS A 145 -6.77 -1.27 15.50
C LYS A 145 -7.93 -0.98 16.45
N PRO A 146 -8.68 -2.00 16.88
CA PRO A 146 -9.75 -1.83 17.87
C PRO A 146 -9.23 -1.26 19.19
#